data_AF-A0A534VBJ9-F1
#
_entry.id   AF-A0A534VBJ9-F1
#
_cell.length_a   1.000
_cell.length_b   1.000
_cell.length_c   1.000
_cell.angle_alpha   90.00
_cell.angle_beta   90.00
_cell.angle_gamma   90.00
#
_symmetry.space_group_name_H-M   'P 1'
#
loop_
_entity.id
_entity.type
_entity.pdbx_description
1 polymer ?
#
loop_
_entity_poly.entity_id
_entity_poly.type
_entity_poly.pdbx_seq_one_letter_code
_entity_poly.pdbx_strand_id
1 'polypeptide(L)'
;MTRTTICVAVILSVLGGGCRLSEAAESVSKAFFAYGAINAYMTSIWIAKEQGFFRKHNVEVEPVFIIATQAAQAMLAGEVQVGLIGPTHVVNAVVVGGDMVMIMGNQRT
;
A
#
# COMPACT_ATOMS: atom_id res chain seq x y z
N MET A 1 -35.98 -3.09 -48.14
CA MET A 1 -36.38 -2.70 -46.77
C MET A 1 -35.50 -3.32 -45.68
N THR A 2 -34.81 -4.46 -45.91
CA THR A 2 -33.95 -5.13 -44.93
C THR A 2 -32.60 -4.45 -44.66
N ARG A 3 -32.03 -3.72 -45.64
CA ARG A 3 -30.72 -3.04 -45.51
C ARG A 3 -30.78 -1.74 -44.68
N THR A 4 -31.90 -1.04 -44.73
CA THR A 4 -32.11 0.22 -43.98
C THR A 4 -32.24 -0.03 -42.48
N THR A 5 -32.89 -1.13 -42.08
CA THR A 5 -33.04 -1.52 -40.67
C THR A 5 -31.70 -1.89 -40.01
N ILE A 6 -30.78 -2.51 -40.77
CA ILE A 6 -29.43 -2.85 -40.28
C ILE A 6 -28.61 -1.58 -40.03
N CYS A 7 -28.71 -0.57 -40.91
CA CYS A 7 -27.98 0.68 -40.74
C CYS A 7 -28.46 1.46 -39.51
N VAL A 8 -29.77 1.47 -39.23
CA VAL A 8 -30.33 2.14 -38.05
C VAL A 8 -29.90 1.44 -36.76
N ALA A 9 -29.84 0.11 -36.74
CA ALA A 9 -29.38 -0.66 -35.57
C ALA A 9 -27.89 -0.43 -35.25
N VAL A 10 -27.05 -0.29 -36.27
CA VAL A 10 -25.60 -0.03 -36.12
C VAL A 10 -25.33 1.42 -35.68
N ILE A 11 -26.15 2.37 -36.11
CA ILE A 11 -26.02 3.77 -35.68
C ILE A 11 -26.48 3.95 -34.22
N LEU A 12 -27.50 3.21 -33.78
CA LEU A 12 -27.97 3.23 -32.39
C LEU A 12 -26.94 2.68 -31.39
N SER A 13 -26.13 1.69 -31.79
CA SER A 13 -25.08 1.13 -30.93
C SER A 13 -23.86 2.04 -30.82
N VAL A 14 -23.56 2.84 -31.85
CA VAL A 14 -22.44 3.80 -31.86
C VAL A 14 -22.76 5.05 -31.03
N LEU A 15 -24.02 5.49 -30.97
CA LEU A 15 -24.46 6.64 -30.17
C LEU A 15 -24.68 6.31 -28.68
N GLY A 16 -24.94 5.04 -28.34
CA GLY A 16 -25.06 4.57 -26.94
C GLY A 16 -23.72 4.42 -26.20
N GLY A 17 -22.59 4.55 -26.91
CA GLY A 17 -21.23 4.50 -26.34
C GLY A 17 -20.77 5.81 -25.68
N GLY A 18 -21.69 6.73 -25.41
CA GLY A 18 -21.42 8.00 -24.75
C GLY A 18 -20.86 7.78 -23.34
N CYS A 19 -19.55 7.95 -23.22
CA CYS A 19 -18.83 8.41 -22.03
C CYS A 19 -19.32 7.81 -20.71
N ARG A 20 -18.91 6.57 -20.41
CA ARG A 20 -18.76 6.18 -19.01
C ARG A 20 -17.56 6.95 -18.45
N LEU A 21 -17.80 8.17 -17.98
CA LEU A 21 -16.99 8.77 -16.92
C LEU A 21 -17.21 7.93 -15.67
N SER A 22 -16.60 6.74 -15.65
CA SER A 22 -16.29 6.09 -14.40
C SER A 22 -15.17 6.92 -13.83
N GLU A 23 -15.51 7.86 -12.96
CA GLU A 23 -14.61 8.30 -11.91
C GLU A 23 -14.32 7.04 -11.09
N ALA A 24 -13.34 6.25 -11.56
CA ALA A 24 -12.92 5.06 -10.88
C ALA A 24 -12.37 5.55 -9.55
N ALA A 25 -13.17 5.42 -8.50
CA ALA A 25 -12.73 5.65 -7.14
C ALA A 25 -11.38 4.95 -6.98
N GLU A 26 -10.34 5.72 -6.66
CA GLU A 26 -8.99 5.20 -6.51
C GLU A 26 -9.05 4.00 -5.58
N SER A 27 -8.65 2.83 -6.08
CA SER A 27 -8.80 1.58 -5.34
C SER A 27 -7.96 1.67 -4.07
N VAL A 28 -8.59 1.37 -2.92
CA VAL A 28 -7.88 1.36 -1.64
C VAL A 28 -6.74 0.35 -1.68
N SER A 29 -5.50 0.84 -1.52
CA SER A 29 -4.31 -0.01 -1.48
C SER A 29 -4.11 -0.56 -0.07
N LYS A 30 -4.00 -1.88 0.07
CA LYS A 30 -3.71 -2.52 1.36
C LYS A 30 -2.21 -2.67 1.54
N ALA A 31 -1.70 -2.27 2.69
CA ALA A 31 -0.29 -2.37 3.03
C ALA A 31 -0.11 -2.95 4.44
N PHE A 32 0.88 -3.83 4.60
CA PHE A 32 1.32 -4.27 5.92
C PHE A 32 2.36 -3.31 6.47
N PHE A 33 2.31 -3.06 7.78
CA PHE A 33 3.35 -2.32 8.50
C PHE A 33 3.98 -3.26 9.54
N ALA A 34 5.20 -3.75 9.28
CA ALA A 34 5.87 -4.64 10.22
C ALA A 34 6.41 -3.87 11.43
N TYR A 35 6.23 -4.39 12.65
CA TYR A 35 6.91 -3.86 13.83
C TYR A 35 7.72 -4.94 14.55
N GLY A 36 9.02 -4.67 14.69
CA GLY A 36 10.03 -5.63 15.12
C GLY A 36 10.07 -5.94 16.62
N ALA A 37 9.40 -5.10 17.42
CA ALA A 37 9.38 -5.19 18.88
C ALA A 37 8.08 -4.58 19.42
N ILE A 38 7.55 -5.15 20.50
CA ILE A 38 6.38 -4.62 21.20
C ILE A 38 6.87 -3.49 22.13
N ASN A 39 6.57 -2.24 21.77
CA ASN A 39 6.93 -1.06 22.56
C ASN A 39 6.00 0.13 22.26
N ALA A 40 6.10 1.18 23.07
CA ALA A 40 5.26 2.37 22.96
C ALA A 40 5.54 3.23 21.70
N TYR A 41 6.65 3.02 21.00
CA TYR A 41 6.97 3.80 19.79
C TYR A 41 6.01 3.50 18.63
N MET A 42 5.31 2.36 18.68
CA MET A 42 4.23 1.98 17.76
C MET A 42 2.95 2.79 17.90
N THR A 43 2.75 3.48 19.03
CA THR A 43 1.50 4.21 19.32
C THR A 43 1.13 5.22 18.23
N SER A 44 2.13 5.89 17.64
CA SER A 44 1.89 6.83 16.52
C SER A 44 1.24 6.18 15.29
N ILE A 45 1.64 4.96 14.95
CA ILE A 45 1.10 4.21 13.80
C ILE A 45 -0.31 3.69 14.10
N TRP A 46 -0.57 3.20 15.31
CA TRP A 46 -1.91 2.78 15.71
C TRP A 46 -2.90 3.95 15.74
N ILE A 47 -2.53 5.09 16.34
CA ILE A 47 -3.37 6.29 16.32
C ILE A 47 -3.62 6.74 14.88
N ALA A 48 -2.61 6.73 14.01
CA ALA A 48 -2.79 7.11 12.61
C ALA A 48 -3.76 6.20 11.85
N LYS A 49 -3.76 4.88 12.14
CA LYS A 49 -4.73 3.92 11.63
C LYS A 49 -6.14 4.22 12.15
N GLU A 50 -6.30 4.33 13.47
CA GLU A 50 -7.59 4.52 14.14
C GLU A 50 -8.27 5.83 13.77
N GLN A 51 -7.49 6.91 13.65
CA GLN A 51 -7.96 8.23 13.21
C GLN A 51 -8.22 8.29 11.69
N GLY A 52 -7.90 7.23 10.94
CA GLY A 52 -8.14 7.16 9.51
C GLY A 52 -7.21 8.05 8.67
N PHE A 53 -6.02 8.41 9.18
CA PHE A 53 -5.06 9.22 8.42
C PHE A 53 -4.59 8.51 7.16
N PHE A 54 -4.32 7.20 7.22
CA PHE A 54 -3.98 6.43 6.01
C PHE A 54 -5.13 6.36 5.01
N ARG A 55 -6.36 6.18 5.51
CA ARG A 55 -7.57 6.08 4.68
C ARG A 55 -7.86 7.37 3.91
N LYS A 56 -7.49 8.55 4.46
CA LYS A 56 -7.55 9.83 3.75
C LYS A 56 -6.70 9.84 2.47
N HIS A 57 -5.68 9.00 2.42
CA HIS A 57 -4.78 8.83 1.29
C HIS A 57 -5.03 7.53 0.50
N ASN A 58 -6.24 6.96 0.59
CA ASN A 58 -6.61 5.71 -0.10
C ASN A 58 -5.69 4.51 0.21
N VAL A 59 -5.07 4.50 1.40
CA VAL A 59 -4.26 3.38 1.89
C VAL A 59 -4.87 2.81 3.16
N GLU A 60 -5.01 1.50 3.21
CA GLU A 60 -5.36 0.75 4.41
C GLU A 60 -4.10 0.07 4.97
N VAL A 61 -3.61 0.57 6.11
CA VAL A 61 -2.41 0.04 6.76
C VAL A 61 -2.79 -0.93 7.87
N GLU A 62 -2.25 -2.14 7.81
CA GLU A 62 -2.38 -3.16 8.85
C GLU A 62 -1.05 -3.40 9.57
N PRO A 63 -0.91 -2.95 10.84
CA PRO A 63 0.27 -3.23 11.65
C PRO A 63 0.35 -4.72 12.01
N VAL A 64 1.49 -5.35 11.70
CA VAL A 64 1.72 -6.77 11.97
C VAL A 64 2.98 -6.96 12.81
N PHE A 65 2.86 -7.71 13.90
CA PHE A 65 4.03 -8.09 14.69
C PHE A 65 4.81 -9.17 13.97
N ILE A 66 6.06 -8.87 13.66
CA ILE A 66 7.03 -9.83 13.12
C ILE A 66 8.32 -9.53 13.85
N ILE A 67 8.94 -10.53 14.49
CA ILE A 67 10.20 -10.30 15.21
C ILE A 67 11.25 -9.70 14.27
N ALA A 68 12.01 -8.70 14.75
CA ALA A 68 12.77 -7.78 13.90
C ALA A 68 13.66 -8.43 12.83
N THR A 69 14.33 -9.55 13.14
CA THR A 69 15.12 -10.30 12.15
C THR A 69 14.26 -10.83 11.00
N GLN A 70 13.11 -11.44 11.30
CA GLN A 70 12.17 -11.95 10.28
C GLN A 70 11.51 -10.79 9.52
N ALA A 71 11.19 -9.69 10.21
CA ALA A 71 10.64 -8.50 9.55
C ALA A 71 11.61 -7.94 8.51
N ALA A 72 12.91 -7.85 8.84
CA ALA A 72 13.93 -7.40 7.90
C ALA A 72 14.04 -8.32 6.68
N GLN A 73 13.94 -9.65 6.86
CA GLN A 73 13.94 -10.60 5.74
C GLN A 73 12.69 -10.47 4.86
N ALA A 74 11.50 -10.34 5.46
CA ALA A 74 10.26 -10.13 4.73
C ALA A 74 10.27 -8.81 3.95
N MET A 75 10.90 -7.77 4.50
CA MET A 75 11.09 -6.49 3.81
C MET A 75 12.04 -6.61 2.62
N LEU A 76 13.16 -7.31 2.76
CA LEU A 76 14.09 -7.57 1.65
C LEU A 76 13.46 -8.44 0.55
N ALA A 77 12.57 -9.36 0.92
CA ALA A 77 11.81 -10.17 -0.03
C ALA A 77 10.67 -9.40 -0.73
N GLY A 78 10.37 -8.18 -0.30
CA GLY A 78 9.28 -7.36 -0.84
C GLY A 78 7.88 -7.71 -0.32
N GLU A 79 7.77 -8.63 0.63
CA GLU A 79 6.49 -9.03 1.24
C GLU A 79 5.88 -7.91 2.09
N VAL A 80 6.73 -7.12 2.75
CA VAL A 80 6.34 -5.95 3.54
C VAL A 80 7.16 -4.74 3.11
N GLN A 81 6.50 -3.65 2.73
CA GLN A 81 7.21 -2.52 2.11
C GLN A 81 7.79 -1.54 3.15
N VAL A 82 7.16 -1.42 4.31
CA VAL A 82 7.54 -0.46 5.36
C VAL A 82 7.38 -1.10 6.74
N GLY A 83 8.29 -0.77 7.65
CA GLY A 83 8.19 -1.23 9.02
C GLY A 83 9.03 -0.42 10.01
N LEU A 84 8.76 -0.63 11.30
CA LEU A 84 9.54 -0.13 12.40
C LEU A 84 10.43 -1.24 12.95
N ILE A 85 11.69 -1.25 12.52
CA ILE A 85 12.73 -2.16 12.98
C ILE A 85 13.92 -1.37 13.53
N GLY A 86 14.69 -1.98 14.42
CA GLY A 86 15.86 -1.33 15.01
C GLY A 86 16.98 -1.11 13.96
N PRO A 87 17.79 -0.03 14.11
CA PRO A 87 18.77 0.41 13.12
C PRO A 87 19.79 -0.67 12.72
N THR A 88 20.19 -1.53 13.66
CA THR A 88 21.12 -2.63 13.42
C THR A 88 20.64 -3.58 12.31
N HIS A 89 19.33 -3.81 12.18
CA HIS A 89 18.78 -4.68 11.14
C HIS A 89 18.93 -4.06 9.75
N VAL A 90 18.74 -2.74 9.63
CA VAL A 90 18.95 -1.99 8.38
C VAL A 90 20.42 -2.01 7.99
N VAL A 91 21.32 -1.72 8.95
CA VAL A 91 22.78 -1.76 8.71
C VAL A 91 23.21 -3.15 8.24
N ASN A 92 22.79 -4.20 8.94
CA ASN A 92 23.13 -5.57 8.59
C ASN A 92 22.62 -5.98 7.20
N ALA A 93 21.43 -5.53 6.81
CA ALA A 93 20.89 -5.78 5.46
C ALA A 93 21.71 -5.08 4.37
N VAL A 94 22.06 -3.81 4.57
CA VAL A 94 22.77 -3.00 3.58
C VAL A 94 24.23 -3.47 3.39
N VAL A 95 24.94 -3.83 4.47
CA VAL A 95 26.35 -4.26 4.37
C VAL A 95 26.55 -5.55 3.58
N VAL A 96 25.52 -6.39 3.48
CA VAL A 96 25.54 -7.61 2.65
C VAL A 96 24.97 -7.39 1.24
N GLY A 97 24.70 -6.15 0.85
CA GLY A 97 24.20 -5.78 -0.47
C GLY A 97 22.67 -5.79 -0.61
N GLY A 98 21.93 -5.86 0.50
CA GLY A 98 20.47 -5.74 0.50
C GLY A 98 19.99 -4.30 0.25
N ASP A 99 18.80 -4.18 -0.33
CA ASP A 99 18.15 -2.89 -0.59
C ASP A 99 17.20 -2.52 0.56
N MET A 100 17.66 -1.67 1.47
CA MET A 100 16.86 -1.19 2.59
C MET A 100 17.27 0.24 2.95
N VAL A 101 16.27 1.09 3.21
CA VAL A 101 16.47 2.50 3.53
C VAL A 101 15.76 2.86 4.83
N MET A 102 16.44 3.60 5.70
CA MET A 102 15.85 4.21 6.88
C MET A 102 15.40 5.64 6.57
N ILE A 103 14.11 5.93 6.76
CA ILE A 103 13.52 7.25 6.45
C ILE A 103 13.26 8.12 7.69
N MET A 104 13.17 7.50 8.87
CA MET A 104 12.86 8.18 10.13
C MET A 104 13.36 7.37 11.33
N GLY A 105 13.89 8.05 12.35
CA GLY A 105 14.10 7.49 13.68
C GLY A 105 13.03 8.00 14.65
N ASN A 106 12.42 7.11 15.44
CA ASN A 106 11.39 7.47 16.42
C ASN A 106 11.77 7.13 17.87
N GLN A 107 13.00 6.66 18.09
CA GLN A 107 13.54 6.35 19.41
C GLN A 107 14.62 7.37 19.75
N ARG A 108 14.54 7.93 20.96
CA ARG A 108 15.68 8.62 21.57
C ARG A 108 16.48 7.58 22.36
N THR A 109 17.55 7.09 21.76
CA THR A 109 18.59 6.28 22.41
C THR A 109 19.64 7.17 23.04
#